data_AF-A0A0L0SFG5-F1
#
_entry.id   AF-A0A0L0SFG5-F1
#
_cell.length_a   1.000
_cell.length_b   1.000
_cell.length_c   1.000
_cell.angle_alpha   90.00
_cell.angle_beta   90.00
_cell.angle_gamma   90.00
#
_symmetry.space_group_name_H-M   'P 1'
#
loop_
_entity.id
_entity.type
_entity.pdbx_description
1 polymer ?
#
loop_
_entity_poly.entity_id
_entity_poly.type
_entity_poly.pdbx_seq_one_letter_code
_entity_poly.pdbx_strand_id
1 'polypeptide(L)'
;MPTPERCAVVRNRTVAEYCAMQHSANEAKIDEALILAEVQIENLGIQLEHLRAQEARRNQVLVPVDIHVKRRPAAGTEGLMTRAAEQRRRDLERAQLRERARAQLAAARAGAEGSAANEDERGAGDAAVARNTTRG
;
A
#
# COMPACT_ATOMS: atom_id res chain seq x y z
N MET A 1 9.53 -19.04 0.54
CA MET A 1 10.20 -20.03 -0.29
C MET A 1 9.53 -20.00 -1.65
N PRO A 2 10.31 -19.77 -2.71
CA PRO A 2 9.77 -19.70 -4.06
C PRO A 2 9.13 -21.04 -4.45
N THR A 3 7.98 -20.97 -5.13
CA THR A 3 7.26 -22.18 -5.55
C THR A 3 7.93 -22.80 -6.77
N PRO A 4 7.78 -24.12 -6.98
CA PRO A 4 8.34 -24.80 -8.16
C PRO A 4 7.88 -24.17 -9.48
N GLU A 5 6.63 -23.70 -9.58
CA GLU A 5 6.12 -23.07 -10.79
C GLU A 5 6.82 -21.74 -11.07
N ARG A 6 7.05 -20.92 -10.03
CA ARG A 6 7.77 -19.64 -10.17
C ARG A 6 9.23 -19.86 -10.59
N CYS A 7 9.89 -20.88 -10.03
CA CYS A 7 11.23 -21.26 -10.44
C CYS A 7 11.28 -21.69 -11.91
N ALA A 8 10.29 -22.47 -12.37
CA ALA A 8 10.20 -22.90 -13.76
C ALA A 8 9.98 -21.73 -14.72
N VAL A 9 9.11 -20.77 -14.37
CA VAL A 9 8.87 -19.56 -15.19
C VAL A 9 10.14 -18.73 -15.34
N VAL A 10 10.84 -18.45 -14.23
CA VAL A 10 12.09 -17.68 -14.26
C VAL A 10 13.14 -18.41 -15.10
N ARG A 11 13.31 -19.72 -14.90
CA ARG A 11 14.26 -20.53 -15.67
C ARG A 11 13.93 -20.58 -17.16
N ASN A 12 12.67 -20.76 -17.54
CA ASN A 12 12.28 -20.83 -18.94
C ASN A 12 12.49 -19.47 -19.63
N ARG A 13 12.20 -18.37 -18.91
CA ARG A 13 12.46 -17.02 -19.40
C ARG A 13 13.95 -16.76 -19.61
N THR A 14 14.80 -17.08 -18.64
CA THR A 14 16.26 -16.84 -18.76
C THR A 14 16.87 -17.67 -19.89
N VAL A 15 16.43 -18.92 -20.06
CA VAL A 15 16.85 -19.75 -21.19
C VAL A 15 16.40 -19.16 -22.52
N ALA A 16 15.15 -18.67 -22.62
CA ALA A 16 14.66 -18.03 -23.83
C ALA A 16 15.43 -16.74 -24.18
N GLU A 17 15.73 -15.89 -23.19
CA GLU A 17 16.53 -14.68 -23.37
C GLU A 17 17.96 -15.01 -23.82
N TYR A 18 18.59 -16.03 -23.23
CA TYR A 18 19.90 -16.53 -23.67
C TYR A 18 19.85 -17.05 -25.12
N CYS A 19 18.90 -17.93 -25.44
CA CYS A 19 18.76 -18.48 -26.79
C CYS A 19 18.49 -17.39 -27.84
N ALA A 20 17.78 -16.32 -27.49
CA ALA A 20 17.55 -15.19 -28.39
C ALA A 20 18.83 -14.40 -28.71
N MET A 21 19.81 -14.40 -27.81
CA MET A 21 21.07 -13.66 -27.96
C MET A 21 22.28 -14.52 -28.29
N GLN A 22 22.16 -15.85 -28.28
CA GLN A 22 23.28 -16.80 -28.42
C GLN A 22 24.09 -16.64 -29.71
N HIS A 23 23.49 -16.04 -30.75
CA HIS A 23 24.12 -15.81 -32.05
C HIS A 23 24.41 -14.32 -32.31
N SER A 24 24.26 -13.46 -31.32
CA SER A 24 24.66 -12.05 -31.44
C SER A 24 26.17 -11.96 -31.55
N ALA A 25 26.67 -11.28 -32.57
CA ALA A 25 28.09 -10.95 -32.74
C ALA A 25 28.41 -9.48 -32.41
N ASN A 26 27.40 -8.71 -32.02
CA ASN A 26 27.56 -7.30 -31.68
C ASN A 26 27.95 -7.16 -30.21
N GLU A 27 29.19 -6.77 -29.95
CA GLU A 27 29.78 -6.60 -28.61
C GLU A 27 28.96 -5.66 -27.73
N ALA A 28 28.56 -4.48 -28.25
CA ALA A 28 27.77 -3.51 -27.48
C ALA A 28 26.40 -4.07 -27.05
N LYS A 29 25.77 -4.91 -27.88
CA LYS A 29 24.51 -5.58 -27.52
C LYS A 29 24.71 -6.67 -26.47
N ILE A 30 25.86 -7.35 -26.51
CA ILE A 30 26.22 -8.36 -25.51
C ILE A 30 26.47 -7.67 -24.17
N ASP A 31 27.18 -6.54 -24.16
CA ASP A 31 27.42 -5.77 -22.94
C ASP A 31 26.13 -5.23 -22.33
N GLU A 32 25.24 -4.67 -23.14
CA GLU A 32 23.91 -4.22 -22.69
C GLU A 32 23.11 -5.38 -22.09
N ALA A 33 23.14 -6.55 -22.74
CA ALA A 33 22.49 -7.75 -22.27
C ALA A 33 23.05 -8.26 -20.93
N LEU A 34 24.37 -8.17 -20.73
CA LEU A 34 25.03 -8.54 -19.48
C LEU A 34 24.62 -7.60 -18.35
N ILE A 35 24.63 -6.29 -18.59
CA ILE A 35 24.18 -5.29 -17.61
C ILE A 35 22.72 -5.52 -17.22
N LEU A 36 21.85 -5.80 -18.21
CA LEU A 36 20.45 -6.14 -17.94
C LEU A 36 20.33 -7.42 -17.11
N ALA A 37 21.14 -8.45 -17.40
CA ALA A 37 21.14 -9.69 -16.63
C ALA A 37 21.58 -9.46 -15.18
N GLU A 38 22.58 -8.62 -14.92
CA GLU A 38 23.01 -8.24 -13.58
C GLU A 38 21.87 -7.58 -12.79
N VAL A 39 21.21 -6.58 -13.40
CA VAL A 39 20.05 -5.91 -12.79
C VAL A 39 18.90 -6.89 -12.53
N GLN A 40 18.67 -7.86 -13.42
CA GLN A 40 17.66 -8.89 -13.21
C GLN A 40 18.02 -9.81 -12.02
N ILE A 41 19.28 -10.20 -11.87
CA ILE A 41 19.76 -11.02 -10.75
C ILE A 41 19.57 -10.28 -9.42
N GLU A 42 19.94 -9.01 -9.35
CA GLU A 42 19.75 -8.18 -8.15
C GLU A 42 18.26 -8.07 -7.77
N ASN A 43 17.40 -7.80 -8.76
CA ASN A 43 15.97 -7.73 -8.54
C ASN A 43 15.38 -9.04 -8.02
N LEU A 44 15.83 -10.19 -8.55
CA LEU A 44 15.43 -11.51 -8.04
C LEU A 44 15.92 -11.72 -6.60
N GLY A 45 17.11 -11.24 -6.26
CA GLY A 45 17.65 -11.22 -4.89
C GLY A 45 16.73 -10.47 -3.92
N ILE A 46 16.37 -9.23 -4.27
CA ILE A 46 15.45 -8.39 -3.47
C ILE A 46 14.10 -9.07 -3.29
N GLN A 47 13.53 -9.65 -4.36
CA GLN A 47 12.27 -10.37 -4.28
C GLN A 47 12.35 -11.59 -3.35
N LEU A 48 13.46 -12.31 -3.39
CA LEU A 48 13.67 -13.48 -2.55
C LEU A 48 13.83 -13.10 -1.07
N GLU A 49 14.53 -12.00 -0.77
CA GLU A 49 14.58 -11.42 0.56
C GLU A 49 13.20 -10.98 1.05
N HIS A 50 12.42 -10.32 0.20
CA HIS A 50 11.06 -9.90 0.56
C HIS A 50 10.17 -11.10 0.89
N LEU A 51 10.25 -12.17 0.09
CA LEU A 51 9.50 -13.41 0.36
C LEU A 51 9.95 -14.08 1.66
N ARG A 52 11.27 -14.11 1.95
CA ARG A 52 11.79 -14.62 3.23
C ARG A 52 11.29 -13.79 4.41
N ALA A 53 11.29 -12.46 4.29
CA ALA A 53 10.77 -11.57 5.32
C ALA A 53 9.26 -11.74 5.54
N GLN A 54 8.49 -11.93 4.46
CA GLN A 54 7.06 -12.22 4.54
C GLN A 54 6.78 -13.57 5.22
N GLU A 55 7.56 -14.60 4.94
CA GLU A 55 7.44 -15.89 5.63
C GLU A 55 7.81 -15.80 7.10
N ALA A 56 8.89 -15.10 7.43
CA ALA A 56 9.27 -14.86 8.83
C ALA A 56 8.13 -14.14 9.57
N ARG A 57 7.50 -13.13 8.95
CA ARG A 57 6.33 -12.43 9.52
C ARG A 57 5.11 -13.34 9.61
N ARG A 58 4.83 -14.18 8.61
CA ARG A 58 3.69 -15.11 8.62
C ARG A 58 3.85 -16.19 9.69
N ASN A 59 5.06 -16.67 9.91
CA ASN A 59 5.38 -17.63 10.97
C ASN A 59 5.38 -16.98 12.36
N GLN A 60 5.63 -15.66 12.47
CA GLN A 60 5.48 -14.90 13.72
C GLN A 60 4.02 -14.58 14.08
N VAL A 61 3.06 -14.73 13.15
CA VAL A 61 1.61 -14.53 13.39
C VAL A 61 0.94 -15.78 13.98
N LEU A 62 1.70 -16.84 14.29
CA LEU A 62 1.26 -17.91 15.19
C LEU A 62 1.56 -17.51 16.64
N VAL A 63 0.80 -16.53 17.14
CA VAL A 63 0.58 -16.41 18.58
C VAL A 63 -0.64 -17.29 18.88
N PRO A 64 -0.49 -18.49 19.48
CA PRO A 64 -1.61 -19.05 20.20
C PRO A 64 -1.87 -18.10 21.36
N VAL A 65 -2.83 -17.20 21.17
CA VAL A 65 -3.43 -16.46 22.27
C VAL A 65 -4.28 -17.47 23.01
N ASP A 66 -3.67 -18.30 23.86
CA ASP A 66 -4.37 -19.07 24.89
C ASP A 66 -4.82 -18.12 26.00
N ILE A 67 -5.68 -17.15 25.64
CA ILE A 67 -6.54 -16.45 26.59
C ILE A 67 -7.86 -17.22 26.65
N HIS A 68 -7.76 -18.34 27.36
CA HIS A 68 -8.78 -19.11 28.08
C HIS A 68 -10.23 -18.60 28.02
N VAL A 69 -11.15 -19.41 27.47
CA VAL A 69 -12.51 -19.55 28.02
C VAL A 69 -12.99 -20.99 27.81
N LYS A 70 -13.32 -21.68 28.90
CA LYS A 70 -14.07 -22.94 28.92
C LYS A 70 -15.32 -22.83 28.03
N ARG A 71 -15.25 -23.27 26.77
CA ARG A 71 -16.45 -23.45 25.95
C ARG A 71 -17.13 -24.76 26.35
N ARG A 72 -18.15 -24.60 27.19
CA ARG A 72 -19.33 -25.46 27.35
C ARG A 72 -19.79 -25.96 25.96
N PRO A 73 -20.25 -27.23 25.83
CA PRO A 73 -20.57 -27.80 24.53
C PRO A 73 -21.77 -27.09 23.88
N ALA A 74 -21.79 -27.19 22.55
CA ALA A 74 -22.65 -26.50 21.59
C ALA A 74 -24.11 -26.34 22.04
N ALA A 75 -24.51 -25.08 22.25
CA ALA A 75 -25.91 -24.69 22.25
C ALA A 75 -26.30 -24.28 20.82
N GLY A 76 -27.20 -25.07 20.23
CA GLY A 76 -28.32 -24.69 19.37
C GLY A 76 -28.14 -23.67 18.24
N THR A 77 -28.79 -23.96 17.13
CA THR A 77 -29.06 -23.10 15.95
C THR A 77 -29.62 -21.70 16.26
N GLU A 78 -30.01 -21.40 17.50
CA GLU A 78 -30.50 -20.10 17.95
C GLU A 78 -29.41 -19.00 17.98
N GLY A 79 -28.13 -19.37 18.18
CA GLY A 79 -27.03 -18.40 18.25
C GLY A 79 -26.59 -17.80 16.90
N LEU A 80 -27.07 -18.34 15.78
CA LEU A 80 -26.78 -17.83 14.43
C LEU A 80 -27.67 -16.66 14.05
N MET A 81 -28.93 -16.66 14.51
CA MET A 81 -29.89 -15.59 14.24
C MET A 81 -29.51 -14.28 14.95
N THR A 82 -28.98 -14.37 16.16
CA THR A 82 -28.55 -13.19 16.95
C THR A 82 -27.31 -12.53 16.35
N ARG A 83 -26.33 -13.30 15.87
CA ARG A 83 -25.13 -12.75 15.21
C ARG A 83 -25.46 -12.07 13.88
N ALA A 84 -26.37 -12.62 13.09
CA ALA A 84 -26.81 -12.00 11.84
C ALA A 84 -27.56 -10.68 12.08
N ALA A 85 -28.39 -10.62 13.12
CA ALA A 85 -29.08 -9.39 13.52
C ALA A 85 -28.10 -8.32 14.04
N GLU A 86 -27.10 -8.71 14.83
CA GLU A 86 -26.05 -7.80 15.33
C GLU A 86 -25.16 -7.27 14.20
N GLN A 87 -24.84 -8.09 13.20
CA GLN A 87 -24.09 -7.68 12.01
C GLN A 87 -24.84 -6.59 11.24
N ARG A 88 -26.15 -6.79 10.99
CA ARG A 88 -27.00 -5.81 10.31
C ARG A 88 -27.09 -4.49 11.08
N ARG A 89 -27.15 -4.55 12.42
CA ARG A 89 -27.15 -3.33 13.25
C ARG A 89 -25.85 -2.53 13.09
N ARG A 90 -24.70 -3.21 13.11
CA ARG A 90 -23.39 -2.56 12.90
C ARG A 90 -23.23 -1.97 11.51
N ASP A 91 -23.77 -2.63 10.49
CA ASP A 91 -23.69 -2.12 9.11
C ASP A 91 -24.57 -0.88 8.92
N LEU A 92 -25.75 -0.81 9.57
CA LEU A 92 -26.59 0.38 9.60
C LEU A 92 -25.91 1.54 10.35
N GLU A 93 -25.29 1.28 11.50
CA GLU A 93 -24.53 2.30 12.25
C GLU A 93 -23.37 2.87 11.40
N ARG A 94 -22.66 2.03 10.64
CA ARG A 94 -21.61 2.46 9.71
C ARG A 94 -22.16 3.30 8.55
N ALA A 95 -23.33 2.95 8.02
CA ALA A 95 -23.96 3.71 6.95
C ALA A 95 -24.36 5.11 7.43
N GLN A 96 -24.95 5.22 8.62
CA GLN A 96 -25.32 6.50 9.22
C GLN A 96 -24.11 7.40 9.52
N LEU A 97 -23.00 6.82 9.98
CA LEU A 97 -21.74 7.56 10.18
C LEU A 97 -21.18 8.11 8.87
N ARG A 98 -21.24 7.33 7.79
CA ARG A 98 -20.80 7.78 6.46
C ARG A 98 -21.67 8.91 5.92
N GLU A 99 -22.98 8.84 6.15
CA GLU A 99 -23.91 9.89 5.75
C GLU A 99 -23.66 11.19 6.53
N ARG A 100 -23.44 11.11 7.85
CA ARG A 100 -23.06 12.26 8.67
C ARG A 100 -21.73 12.88 8.23
N ALA A 101 -20.73 12.05 7.92
CA ALA A 101 -19.45 12.53 7.42
C ALA A 101 -19.61 13.26 6.06
N ARG A 102 -20.47 12.74 5.17
CA ARG A 102 -20.80 13.41 3.90
C ARG A 102 -21.53 14.73 4.13
N ALA A 103 -22.49 14.79 5.05
CA ALA A 103 -23.20 16.02 5.40
C ALA A 103 -22.25 17.07 6.00
N GLN A 104 -21.32 16.66 6.85
CA GLN A 104 -20.28 17.55 7.40
C GLN A 104 -19.33 18.08 6.33
N LEU A 105 -18.91 17.23 5.39
CA LEU A 105 -18.08 17.66 4.25
C LEU A 105 -18.84 18.59 3.30
N ALA A 106 -20.14 18.37 3.08
CA ALA A 106 -20.97 19.26 2.29
C ALA A 106 -21.16 20.63 2.99
N ALA A 107 -21.40 20.63 4.32
CA ALA A 107 -21.48 21.86 5.11
C ALA A 107 -20.15 22.63 5.14
N ALA A 108 -19.01 21.93 5.22
CA ALA A 108 -17.68 22.55 5.15
C ALA A 108 -17.41 23.19 3.78
N ARG A 109 -17.87 22.57 2.69
CA ARG A 109 -17.77 23.16 1.34
C ARG A 109 -18.67 24.38 1.17
N ALA A 110 -19.91 24.33 1.67
CA ALA A 110 -20.80 25.48 1.65
C ALA A 110 -20.31 26.64 2.54
N GLY A 111 -19.63 26.34 3.65
CA GLY A 111 -18.98 27.34 4.51
C GLY A 111 -17.73 27.97 3.88
N ALA A 112 -16.99 27.23 3.06
CA ALA A 112 -15.83 27.75 2.33
C ALA A 112 -16.23 28.70 1.19
N GLU A 113 -17.37 28.48 0.53
CA GLU A 113 -17.89 29.38 -0.52
C GLU A 113 -18.43 30.72 0.05
N GLY A 114 -18.75 30.79 1.35
CA GLY A 114 -19.18 32.03 2.02
C GLY A 114 -18.04 32.89 2.59
N SER A 115 -16.82 32.36 2.70
CA SER A 115 -15.69 33.06 3.35
C SER A 115 -14.69 33.68 2.37
N ALA A 116 -14.91 33.55 1.05
CA ALA A 116 -14.03 34.14 0.03
C ALA A 116 -14.49 35.53 -0.48
N ALA A 117 -15.55 36.11 0.10
CA ALA A 117 -16.13 37.38 -0.33
C ALA A 117 -15.91 38.57 0.63
N ASN A 118 -15.01 38.44 1.62
CA ASN A 118 -14.86 39.47 2.66
C ASN A 118 -13.41 39.66 3.17
N GLU A 119 -12.42 39.55 2.29
CA GLU A 119 -11.04 39.98 2.58
C GLU A 119 -10.47 40.79 1.40
N ASP A 120 -11.12 41.89 1.06
CA ASP A 120 -10.46 42.98 0.33
C ASP A 120 -10.21 44.16 1.28
N GLU A 121 -8.93 44.51 1.37
CA GLU A 121 -8.38 45.80 1.76
C GLU A 121 -8.60 46.30 3.20
N ARG A 122 -7.76 45.81 4.12
CA ARG A 122 -7.23 46.65 5.22
C ARG A 122 -5.98 46.02 5.83
N GLY A 123 -4.82 46.63 5.59
CA GLY A 123 -3.60 46.24 6.32
C GLY A 123 -2.29 46.73 5.73
N ALA A 124 -2.15 48.03 5.48
CA ALA A 124 -0.84 48.65 5.43
C ALA A 124 -0.18 48.50 6.81
N GLY A 125 1.00 47.87 6.87
CA GLY A 125 1.67 47.55 8.14
C GLY A 125 3.10 47.05 7.93
N ASP A 126 3.96 47.99 7.56
CA ASP A 126 5.36 48.15 8.00
C ASP A 126 6.11 46.93 8.56
N ALA A 127 7.10 46.45 7.80
CA ALA A 127 8.25 45.71 8.35
C ALA A 127 9.46 45.82 7.40
N ALA A 128 10.24 46.87 7.60
CA ALA A 128 11.61 46.94 7.10
C ALA A 128 12.49 45.88 7.77
N VAL A 129 13.15 45.01 6.97
CA VAL A 129 14.42 44.38 7.36
C VAL A 129 15.35 44.37 6.14
N ALA A 130 16.37 45.22 6.23
CA ALA A 130 17.49 45.31 5.30
C ALA A 130 18.29 44.00 5.24
N ARG A 131 18.65 43.54 4.04
CA ARG A 131 19.93 42.85 3.79
C ARG A 131 20.53 43.30 2.46
N ASN A 132 21.64 43.99 2.64
CA ASN A 132 22.59 44.44 1.65
C ASN A 132 23.40 43.22 1.15
N THR A 133 23.31 42.89 -0.14
CA THR A 133 24.35 42.08 -0.82
C THR A 133 24.54 42.59 -2.24
N THR A 134 25.78 42.98 -2.49
CA THR A 134 26.41 43.49 -3.69
C THR A 134 26.48 42.48 -4.83
N ARG A 135 26.19 42.92 -6.06
CA ARG A 135 27.00 42.73 -7.30
C ARG A 135 26.21 43.13 -8.54
N GLY A 136 26.80 44.01 -9.35
CA GLY A 136 26.33 44.49 -10.65
C GLY A 136 27.13 45.71 -11.04
#